data_AF-A0A8S3HKJ0-F1
#
_entry.id   AF-A0A8S3HKJ0-F1
#
_cell.length_a   1.000
_cell.length_b   1.000
_cell.length_c   1.000
_cell.angle_alpha   90.00
_cell.angle_beta   90.00
_cell.angle_gamma   90.00
#
_symmetry.space_group_name_H-M   'P 1'
#
loop_
_entity.id
_entity.type
_entity.pdbx_description
1 polymer ?
#
loop_
_entity_poly.entity_id
_entity_poly.type
_entity_poly.pdbx_seq_one_letter_code
_entity_poly.pdbx_strand_id
1 'polypeptide(L)'
;LTMITGDNPLTACHVAKELHFTRKTLLVLTEPSHDSEEWKWESVNKDTSLPIQPASVRNLTREYDLCVTGEGLIYLNNLPVAFLNAIMPHVKVFARVSPKQKEQVVIKLNNLGFVTLMCGDGTNDVAALKHAHVGVALLTGVAAKRVEKQHQENTTTIPAVVQPPVVATAAVPQPVLTSAESAKRDREQTKKRLEELYKQMDETEQTIVRLGDASIAAPFTSRTSTIQCGMLSFVYSLKEKF
;
A
#
# COMPACT_ATOMS: atom_id res chain seq x y z
N LEU A 1 -13.63 0.83 -9.97
CA LEU A 1 -12.79 -0.10 -9.19
C LEU A 1 -12.49 -1.29 -10.08
N THR A 2 -11.21 -1.66 -10.18
CA THR A 2 -10.70 -2.78 -10.98
C THR A 2 -9.69 -3.54 -10.12
N MET A 3 -9.77 -4.87 -10.10
CA MET A 3 -8.84 -5.74 -9.40
C MET A 3 -7.67 -6.09 -10.31
N ILE A 4 -6.44 -6.05 -9.80
CA ILE A 4 -5.22 -6.43 -10.54
C ILE A 4 -4.39 -7.39 -9.67
N THR A 5 -4.39 -8.69 -10.01
CA THR A 5 -3.75 -9.75 -9.19
C THR A 5 -2.87 -10.69 -10.03
N GLY A 6 -1.90 -11.33 -9.36
CA GLY A 6 -1.08 -12.42 -9.90
C GLY A 6 -1.74 -13.80 -9.78
N ASP A 7 -2.90 -13.90 -9.12
CA ASP A 7 -3.61 -15.16 -8.89
C ASP A 7 -4.26 -15.71 -10.16
N ASN A 8 -4.68 -16.98 -10.09
CA ASN A 8 -5.44 -17.63 -11.15
C ASN A 8 -6.75 -16.85 -11.45
N PRO A 9 -7.16 -16.70 -12.73
CA PRO A 9 -8.39 -16.01 -13.10
C PRO A 9 -9.65 -16.54 -12.40
N LEU A 10 -9.76 -17.85 -12.15
CA LEU A 10 -10.93 -18.42 -11.48
C LEU A 10 -11.05 -17.92 -10.04
N THR A 11 -9.95 -17.94 -9.29
CA THR A 11 -9.87 -17.42 -7.92
C THR A 11 -10.15 -15.92 -7.89
N ALA A 12 -9.52 -15.16 -8.79
CA ALA A 12 -9.71 -13.71 -8.88
C ALA A 12 -11.17 -13.34 -9.19
N CYS A 13 -11.81 -14.06 -10.12
CA CYS A 13 -13.23 -13.86 -10.44
C CYS A 13 -14.14 -14.21 -9.28
N HIS A 14 -13.83 -15.27 -8.52
CA HIS A 14 -14.59 -15.64 -7.33
C HIS A 14 -14.53 -14.54 -6.27
N VAL A 15 -13.32 -14.10 -5.90
CA VAL A 15 -13.12 -13.03 -4.91
C VAL A 15 -13.76 -11.71 -5.38
N ALA A 16 -13.66 -11.38 -6.67
CA ALA A 16 -14.29 -10.17 -7.21
C ALA A 16 -15.82 -10.20 -7.10
N LYS A 17 -16.46 -11.38 -7.24
CA LYS A 17 -17.90 -11.55 -7.03
C LYS A 17 -18.28 -11.48 -5.56
N GLU A 18 -17.51 -12.14 -4.69
CA GLU A 18 -17.71 -12.15 -3.24
C GLU A 18 -17.59 -10.75 -2.63
N LEU A 19 -16.59 -9.98 -3.05
CA LEU A 19 -16.40 -8.58 -2.64
C LEU A 19 -17.28 -7.58 -3.41
N HIS A 20 -18.19 -8.07 -4.25
CA HIS A 20 -19.15 -7.27 -5.01
C HIS A 20 -18.51 -6.18 -5.90
N PHE A 21 -17.32 -6.43 -6.45
CA PHE A 21 -16.71 -5.54 -7.45
C PHE A 21 -17.49 -5.55 -8.76
N THR A 22 -18.25 -6.63 -8.98
CA THR A 22 -19.15 -6.84 -10.11
C THR A 22 -20.43 -7.52 -9.64
N ARG A 23 -21.53 -7.22 -10.33
CA ARG A 23 -22.81 -7.93 -10.20
C ARG A 23 -23.19 -8.67 -11.48
N LYS A 24 -22.45 -8.44 -12.57
CA LYS A 24 -22.71 -9.05 -13.88
C LYS A 24 -21.97 -10.37 -13.97
N THR A 25 -22.34 -11.16 -14.97
CA THR A 25 -21.54 -12.33 -15.32
C THR A 25 -20.16 -11.87 -15.83
N LEU A 26 -19.10 -12.44 -15.25
CA LEU A 26 -17.73 -12.21 -15.68
C LEU A 26 -17.39 -13.13 -16.84
N LEU A 27 -16.88 -12.56 -17.93
CA LEU A 27 -16.30 -13.29 -19.04
C LEU A 27 -14.77 -13.17 -18.97
N VAL A 28 -14.10 -14.31 -18.95
CA VAL A 28 -12.65 -14.43 -18.99
C VAL A 28 -12.20 -14.51 -20.45
N LEU A 29 -11.17 -13.74 -20.80
CA LEU A 29 -10.49 -13.90 -22.09
C LEU A 29 -9.64 -15.17 -22.04
N THR A 30 -10.10 -16.22 -22.72
CA THR A 30 -9.50 -17.55 -22.69
C THR A 30 -8.65 -17.79 -23.93
N GLU A 31 -7.47 -18.36 -23.70
CA GLU A 31 -6.53 -18.76 -24.74
C GLU A 31 -7.07 -19.93 -25.58
N PRO A 32 -6.65 -20.05 -26.86
CA PRO A 32 -6.96 -21.21 -27.69
C PRO A 32 -6.53 -22.51 -27.01
N SER A 33 -7.46 -23.46 -26.88
CA SER A 33 -7.17 -24.81 -26.39
C SER A 33 -7.14 -25.80 -27.55
N HIS A 34 -6.75 -27.06 -27.31
CA HIS A 34 -6.75 -28.10 -28.34
C HIS A 34 -8.08 -28.26 -29.10
N ASP A 35 -9.19 -27.86 -28.49
CA ASP A 35 -10.54 -27.96 -29.06
C ASP A 35 -11.02 -26.66 -29.75
N SER A 36 -10.28 -25.55 -29.62
CA SER A 36 -10.69 -24.22 -30.10
C SER A 36 -9.47 -23.44 -30.57
N GLU A 37 -9.34 -23.22 -31.88
CA GLU A 37 -8.18 -22.52 -32.47
C GLU A 37 -8.19 -20.99 -32.26
N GLU A 38 -9.26 -20.43 -31.70
CA GLU A 38 -9.44 -18.98 -31.56
C GLU A 38 -9.58 -18.52 -30.11
N TRP A 39 -9.09 -17.30 -29.84
CA TRP A 39 -9.33 -16.58 -28.59
C TRP A 39 -10.81 -16.24 -28.46
N LYS A 40 -11.35 -16.41 -27.25
CA LYS A 40 -12.78 -16.20 -26.98
C LYS A 40 -13.03 -15.66 -25.59
N TRP A 41 -14.17 -15.01 -25.43
CA TRP A 41 -14.69 -14.61 -24.12
C TRP A 41 -15.55 -15.73 -23.57
N GLU A 42 -15.14 -16.32 -22.45
CA GLU A 42 -15.83 -17.46 -21.86
C GLU A 42 -16.18 -17.15 -20.41
N SER A 43 -17.42 -17.44 -20.03
CA SER A 43 -17.87 -17.39 -18.64
C SER A 43 -17.09 -18.37 -17.76
N VAL A 44 -16.96 -18.05 -16.46
CA VAL A 44 -16.31 -18.93 -15.47
C VAL A 44 -16.94 -20.33 -15.42
N ASN A 45 -18.25 -20.44 -15.67
CA ASN A 45 -18.99 -21.70 -15.67
C ASN A 45 -19.01 -22.40 -17.04
N LYS A 46 -18.40 -21.79 -18.08
CA LYS A 46 -18.38 -22.27 -19.47
C LYS A 46 -19.76 -22.43 -20.13
N ASP A 47 -20.79 -21.77 -19.60
CA ASP A 47 -22.15 -21.77 -20.14
C ASP A 47 -22.35 -20.70 -21.23
N THR A 48 -21.60 -19.59 -21.14
CA THR A 48 -21.55 -18.54 -22.15
C THR A 48 -20.18 -18.47 -22.82
N SER A 49 -20.15 -18.47 -24.15
CA SER A 49 -18.95 -18.29 -24.98
C SER A 49 -19.25 -17.31 -26.12
N LEU A 50 -18.43 -16.27 -26.26
CA LEU A 50 -18.56 -15.24 -27.28
C LEU A 50 -17.24 -15.08 -28.06
N PRO A 51 -17.28 -14.71 -29.36
CA PRO A 51 -16.07 -14.47 -30.14
C PRO A 51 -15.29 -13.26 -29.60
N ILE A 52 -13.98 -13.23 -29.84
CA ILE A 52 -13.08 -12.15 -29.39
C ILE A 52 -13.54 -10.75 -29.81
N GLN A 53 -13.99 -10.62 -31.05
CA GLN A 53 -14.53 -9.38 -31.62
C GLN A 53 -16.07 -9.46 -31.65
N PRO A 54 -16.76 -8.99 -30.60
CA PRO A 54 -18.21 -8.91 -30.63
C PRO A 54 -18.67 -7.88 -31.66
N ALA A 55 -19.89 -8.04 -32.19
CA ALA A 55 -20.50 -7.06 -33.09
C ALA A 55 -20.55 -5.64 -32.50
N SER A 56 -20.59 -5.52 -31.18
CA SER A 56 -20.45 -4.25 -30.47
C SER A 56 -19.83 -4.44 -29.09
N VAL A 57 -18.71 -3.76 -28.84
CA VAL A 57 -18.11 -3.68 -27.50
C VAL A 57 -19.11 -3.12 -26.49
N ARG A 58 -19.96 -2.19 -26.91
CA ARG A 58 -20.98 -1.57 -26.04
C ARG A 58 -22.00 -2.58 -25.53
N ASN A 59 -22.43 -3.51 -26.38
CA ASN A 59 -23.39 -4.54 -25.97
C ASN A 59 -22.73 -5.54 -25.02
N LEU A 60 -21.50 -5.97 -25.35
CA LEU A 60 -20.70 -6.84 -24.50
C LEU A 60 -20.56 -6.26 -23.09
N THR A 61 -20.13 -5.00 -22.96
CA THR A 61 -19.83 -4.38 -21.66
C THR A 61 -21.07 -3.90 -20.91
N ARG A 62 -22.22 -3.81 -21.60
CA ARG A 62 -23.52 -3.58 -20.97
C ARG A 62 -24.01 -4.84 -20.26
N GLU A 63 -23.86 -6.01 -20.85
CA GLU A 63 -24.37 -7.28 -20.30
C GLU A 63 -23.37 -7.99 -19.38
N TYR A 64 -22.08 -7.87 -19.69
CA TYR A 64 -21.02 -8.61 -19.01
C TYR A 64 -19.96 -7.68 -18.44
N ASP A 65 -19.27 -8.17 -17.41
CA ASP A 65 -18.01 -7.59 -16.96
C ASP A 65 -16.85 -8.48 -17.44
N LEU A 66 -15.67 -7.88 -17.64
CA LEU A 66 -14.57 -8.58 -18.31
C LEU A 66 -13.44 -8.91 -17.33
N CYS A 67 -12.85 -10.10 -17.51
CA CYS A 67 -11.64 -10.57 -16.86
C CYS A 67 -10.58 -10.85 -17.92
N VAL A 68 -9.39 -10.26 -17.79
CA VAL A 68 -8.28 -10.43 -18.73
C VAL A 68 -7.08 -11.02 -18.00
N THR A 69 -6.48 -12.06 -18.58
CA THR A 69 -5.26 -12.68 -18.04
C THR A 69 -4.00 -11.94 -18.51
N GLY A 70 -2.83 -12.24 -17.93
CA GLY A 70 -1.55 -11.74 -18.44
C GLY A 70 -1.33 -12.04 -19.93
N GLU A 71 -1.54 -13.29 -20.35
CA GLU A 71 -1.45 -13.68 -21.76
C GLU A 71 -2.53 -13.01 -22.62
N GLY A 72 -3.77 -12.94 -22.12
CA GLY A 72 -4.84 -12.22 -22.79
C GLY A 72 -4.52 -10.74 -23.02
N LEU A 73 -3.85 -10.09 -22.07
CA LEU A 73 -3.41 -8.70 -22.22
C LEU A 73 -2.34 -8.57 -23.31
N ILE A 74 -1.38 -9.49 -23.39
CA ILE A 74 -0.38 -9.52 -24.47
C ILE A 74 -1.07 -9.66 -25.81
N TYR A 75 -2.02 -10.59 -25.92
CA TYR A 75 -2.79 -10.81 -27.14
C TYR A 75 -3.61 -9.56 -27.53
N LEU A 76 -4.32 -8.94 -26.59
CA LEU A 76 -5.09 -7.71 -26.85
C LEU A 76 -4.22 -6.53 -27.30
N ASN A 77 -2.95 -6.47 -26.86
CA ASN A 77 -2.01 -5.45 -27.34
C ASN A 77 -1.62 -5.62 -28.82
N ASN A 78 -1.78 -6.82 -29.38
CA ASN A 78 -1.54 -7.08 -30.80
C ASN A 78 -2.78 -6.81 -31.68
N LEU A 79 -3.93 -6.54 -31.08
CA LEU A 79 -5.16 -6.17 -31.78
C LEU A 79 -5.20 -4.66 -32.09
N PRO A 80 -6.12 -4.20 -32.97
CA PRO A 80 -6.26 -2.78 -33.27
C PRO A 80 -6.42 -1.93 -32.02
N VAL A 81 -5.63 -0.85 -31.94
CA VAL A 81 -5.58 0.04 -30.75
C VAL A 81 -6.96 0.59 -30.37
N ALA A 82 -7.82 0.85 -31.35
CA ALA A 82 -9.20 1.31 -31.11
C ALA A 82 -10.02 0.28 -30.31
N PHE A 83 -9.88 -1.01 -30.62
CA PHE A 83 -10.57 -2.08 -29.91
C PHE A 83 -10.03 -2.23 -28.48
N LEU A 84 -8.71 -2.26 -28.31
CA LEU A 84 -8.07 -2.31 -27.00
C LEU A 84 -8.53 -1.13 -26.12
N ASN A 85 -8.46 0.10 -26.66
CA ASN A 85 -8.87 1.30 -25.95
C ASN A 85 -10.36 1.28 -25.56
N ALA A 86 -11.22 0.66 -26.38
CA ALA A 86 -12.63 0.50 -26.07
C ALA A 86 -12.87 -0.54 -24.97
N ILE A 87 -12.07 -1.61 -24.90
CA ILE A 87 -12.24 -2.70 -23.92
C ILE A 87 -11.63 -2.35 -22.55
N MET A 88 -10.44 -1.74 -22.53
CA MET A 88 -9.65 -1.50 -21.31
C MET A 88 -10.46 -0.89 -20.13
N PRO A 89 -11.31 0.13 -20.33
CA PRO A 89 -12.08 0.73 -19.24
C PRO A 89 -13.16 -0.18 -18.62
N HIS A 90 -13.53 -1.25 -19.32
CA HIS A 90 -14.57 -2.19 -18.91
C HIS A 90 -14.04 -3.47 -18.28
N VAL A 91 -12.71 -3.65 -18.25
CA VAL A 91 -12.09 -4.77 -17.54
C VAL A 91 -12.17 -4.56 -16.04
N LYS A 92 -12.84 -5.49 -15.35
CA LYS A 92 -13.01 -5.48 -13.90
C LYS A 92 -11.91 -6.23 -13.17
N VAL A 93 -11.37 -7.26 -13.81
CA VAL A 93 -10.35 -8.12 -13.22
C VAL A 93 -9.22 -8.31 -14.21
N PHE A 94 -8.01 -7.97 -13.81
CA PHE A 94 -6.78 -8.42 -14.43
C PHE A 94 -6.19 -9.50 -13.54
N ALA A 95 -6.11 -10.72 -14.04
CA ALA A 95 -5.63 -11.88 -13.30
C ALA A 95 -4.36 -12.43 -13.91
N ARG A 96 -3.57 -13.17 -13.12
CA ARG A 96 -2.31 -13.77 -13.56
C ARG A 96 -1.38 -12.77 -14.26
N VAL A 97 -1.37 -11.51 -13.81
CA VAL A 97 -0.53 -10.46 -14.39
C VAL A 97 0.79 -10.32 -13.65
N SER A 98 1.87 -10.16 -14.41
CA SER A 98 3.20 -9.84 -13.90
C SER A 98 3.28 -8.41 -13.34
N PRO A 99 4.26 -8.09 -12.47
CA PRO A 99 4.48 -6.72 -11.99
C PRO A 99 4.58 -5.69 -13.12
N LYS A 100 5.25 -6.04 -14.23
CA LYS A 100 5.36 -5.17 -15.41
C LYS A 100 4.01 -4.93 -16.08
N GLN A 101 3.17 -5.95 -16.16
CA GLN A 101 1.82 -5.81 -16.70
C GLN A 101 0.90 -4.98 -15.81
N LYS A 102 1.06 -5.04 -14.47
CA LYS A 102 0.31 -4.14 -13.57
C LYS A 102 0.60 -2.67 -13.88
N GLU A 103 1.87 -2.33 -14.05
CA GLU A 103 2.31 -0.99 -14.47
C GLU A 103 1.73 -0.61 -15.85
N GLN A 104 1.79 -1.52 -16.83
CA GLN A 104 1.23 -1.29 -18.16
C GLN A 104 -0.28 -0.97 -18.13
N VAL A 105 -1.06 -1.66 -17.29
CA VAL A 105 -2.51 -1.39 -17.14
C VAL A 105 -2.74 0.03 -16.63
N VAL A 106 -2.02 0.47 -15.59
CA VAL A 106 -2.14 1.83 -15.02
C VAL A 106 -1.76 2.89 -16.05
N ILE A 107 -0.62 2.73 -16.72
CA ILE A 107 -0.16 3.67 -17.76
C ILE A 107 -1.18 3.76 -18.90
N LYS A 108 -1.73 2.62 -19.34
CA LYS A 108 -2.73 2.60 -20.42
C LYS A 108 -3.98 3.36 -20.03
N LEU A 109 -4.50 3.16 -18.81
CA LEU A 109 -5.66 3.90 -18.31
C LEU A 109 -5.37 5.40 -18.18
N ASN A 110 -4.19 5.80 -17.71
CA ASN A 110 -3.76 7.20 -17.69
C ASN A 110 -3.76 7.82 -19.09
N ASN A 111 -3.19 7.12 -20.06
CA ASN A 111 -3.09 7.58 -21.45
C ASN A 111 -4.46 7.70 -22.15
N LEU A 112 -5.48 6.98 -21.65
CA LEU A 112 -6.87 7.12 -22.08
C LEU A 112 -7.58 8.33 -21.43
N GLY A 113 -6.89 9.08 -20.58
CA GLY A 113 -7.41 10.27 -19.90
C GLY A 113 -8.11 9.99 -18.56
N PHE A 114 -7.99 8.77 -18.01
CA PHE A 114 -8.53 8.48 -16.67
C PHE A 114 -7.57 8.96 -15.58
N VAL A 115 -8.13 9.55 -14.53
CA VAL A 115 -7.40 9.76 -13.27
C VAL A 115 -7.39 8.44 -12.50
N THR A 116 -6.21 7.97 -12.13
CA THR A 116 -6.01 6.65 -11.53
C THR A 116 -5.57 6.74 -10.08
N LEU A 117 -6.14 5.87 -9.26
CA LEU A 117 -5.68 5.57 -7.92
C LEU A 117 -5.32 4.09 -7.86
N MET A 118 -4.09 3.79 -7.47
CA MET A 118 -3.63 2.42 -7.24
C MET A 118 -3.39 2.20 -5.74
N CYS A 119 -3.88 1.09 -5.22
CA CYS A 119 -3.62 0.64 -3.86
C CYS A 119 -2.97 -0.74 -3.92
N GLY A 120 -1.90 -0.95 -3.15
CA GLY A 120 -1.16 -2.21 -3.11
C GLY A 120 -0.28 -2.30 -1.87
N ASP A 121 0.08 -3.51 -1.45
CA ASP A 121 0.81 -3.79 -0.22
C ASP A 121 2.24 -4.31 -0.46
N GLY A 122 2.59 -4.64 -1.71
CA GLY A 122 3.81 -5.38 -2.03
C GLY A 122 4.78 -4.71 -3.01
N THR A 123 5.98 -5.29 -3.08
CA THR A 123 7.04 -4.99 -4.08
C THR A 123 6.53 -5.04 -5.52
N ASN A 124 5.58 -5.93 -5.79
CA ASN A 124 5.01 -6.17 -7.11
C ASN A 124 4.22 -4.98 -7.67
N ASP A 125 3.77 -4.07 -6.79
CA ASP A 125 2.92 -2.94 -7.15
C ASP A 125 3.69 -1.63 -7.24
N VAL A 126 4.97 -1.60 -6.86
CA VAL A 126 5.80 -0.38 -6.77
C VAL A 126 5.78 0.44 -8.05
N ALA A 127 6.02 -0.21 -9.20
CA ALA A 127 6.06 0.47 -10.49
C ALA A 127 4.67 1.05 -10.86
N ALA A 128 3.61 0.31 -10.57
CA ALA A 128 2.24 0.72 -10.87
C ALA A 128 1.74 1.82 -9.92
N LEU A 129 2.08 1.75 -8.62
CA LEU A 129 1.87 2.80 -7.63
C LEU A 129 2.54 4.11 -8.03
N LYS A 130 3.77 4.04 -8.57
CA LYS A 130 4.53 5.20 -9.03
C LYS A 130 3.92 5.87 -10.27
N HIS A 131 3.33 5.08 -11.17
CA HIS A 131 2.71 5.59 -12.39
C HIS A 131 1.26 6.04 -12.19
N ALA A 132 0.59 5.59 -11.13
CA ALA A 132 -0.74 6.09 -10.80
C ALA A 132 -0.69 7.58 -10.45
N HIS A 133 -1.77 8.31 -10.73
CA HIS A 133 -1.88 9.70 -10.28
C HIS A 133 -1.86 9.79 -8.75
N VAL A 134 -2.45 8.79 -8.09
CA VAL A 134 -2.40 8.60 -6.64
C VAL A 134 -2.01 7.15 -6.32
N GLY A 135 -0.87 6.95 -5.67
CA GLY A 135 -0.44 5.65 -5.15
C GLY A 135 -0.66 5.54 -3.64
N VAL A 136 -1.29 4.46 -3.19
CA VAL A 136 -1.50 4.15 -1.77
C VAL A 136 -0.81 2.82 -1.45
N ALA A 137 0.26 2.87 -0.66
CA ALA A 137 0.94 1.70 -0.16
C ALA A 137 0.33 1.25 1.17
N LEU A 138 -0.14 0.00 1.25
CA LEU A 138 -0.61 -0.60 2.50
C LEU A 138 0.57 -1.26 3.21
N LEU A 139 0.95 -0.72 4.37
CA LEU A 139 2.04 -1.26 5.18
C LEU A 139 1.46 -2.26 6.19
N THR A 140 1.95 -3.50 6.16
CA THR A 140 1.61 -4.53 7.14
C THR A 140 2.51 -4.36 8.38
N GLY A 141 2.05 -3.56 9.35
CA GLY A 141 2.73 -3.35 10.62
C GLY A 141 2.02 -2.35 11.52
N VAL A 142 1.72 -2.74 12.77
CA VAL A 142 1.23 -1.85 13.83
C VAL A 142 2.35 -0.88 14.25
N ALA A 143 2.60 0.15 13.45
CA ALA A 143 3.52 1.23 13.81
C ALA A 143 2.82 2.58 13.66
N ALA A 144 1.82 2.77 14.51
CA ALA A 144 1.01 3.98 14.58
C ALA A 144 0.81 4.46 16.02
N LYS A 145 1.81 4.31 16.88
CA LYS A 145 1.91 5.14 18.08
C LYS A 145 2.89 6.28 17.77
N ARG A 146 2.37 7.40 17.24
CA ARG A 146 3.11 8.66 17.25
C ARG A 146 2.96 9.29 18.63
N VAL A 147 4.06 9.43 19.35
CA VAL A 147 4.19 10.42 20.42
C VAL A 147 4.29 11.78 19.75
N GLU A 148 3.29 12.62 19.93
CA GLU A 148 3.32 14.03 19.53
C GLU A 148 4.39 14.76 20.35
N LYS A 149 5.60 14.93 19.82
CA LYS A 149 6.51 15.97 20.32
C LYS A 149 6.22 17.26 19.58
N GLN A 150 5.44 18.12 20.23
CA GLN A 150 5.33 19.53 19.87
C GLN A 150 6.74 20.13 19.87
N HIS A 151 7.17 20.63 18.71
CA HIS A 151 8.38 21.46 18.59
C HIS A 151 8.06 22.79 19.26
N GLN A 152 8.48 22.97 20.51
CA GLN A 152 8.68 24.31 21.07
C GLN A 152 10.12 24.71 20.76
N GLU A 153 10.25 25.62 19.81
CA GLU A 153 11.47 26.41 19.63
C GLU A 153 11.68 27.23 20.90
N ASN A 154 12.74 26.93 21.67
CA ASN A 154 13.26 27.86 22.66
C ASN A 154 14.67 28.26 22.24
N THR A 155 14.76 29.51 21.80
CA THR A 155 15.98 30.23 21.47
C THR A 155 16.74 30.61 22.74
N THR A 156 18.06 30.58 22.65
CA THR A 156 19.03 31.40 23.41
C THR A 156 19.24 31.10 24.90
N THR A 157 20.43 30.62 25.28
CA THR A 157 21.53 31.41 25.90
C THR A 157 22.62 30.50 26.49
N ILE A 158 23.88 30.83 26.21
CA ILE A 158 25.10 30.36 26.92
C ILE A 158 25.42 31.47 27.94
N PRO A 159 25.79 31.22 29.22
CA PRO A 159 27.20 31.00 29.63
C PRO A 159 27.30 30.11 30.91
N ALA A 160 28.39 29.80 31.61
CA ALA A 160 29.82 30.11 31.61
C ALA A 160 30.56 29.04 32.44
N VAL A 161 31.87 28.93 32.19
CA VAL A 161 32.88 28.17 32.95
C VAL A 161 33.22 28.87 34.27
N VAL A 162 33.22 28.14 35.41
CA VAL A 162 34.01 28.49 36.63
C VAL A 162 34.38 27.19 37.39
N GLN A 163 35.66 27.02 37.75
CA GLN A 163 36.19 26.02 38.72
C GLN A 163 36.57 26.71 40.07
N PRO A 164 37.24 26.04 41.04
CA PRO A 164 36.78 25.54 42.36
C PRO A 164 37.33 26.38 43.57
N PRO A 165 37.19 25.95 44.86
CA PRO A 165 38.36 25.33 45.55
C PRO A 165 38.12 24.34 46.73
N VAL A 166 39.01 23.35 46.79
CA VAL A 166 39.77 22.63 47.86
C VAL A 166 39.47 22.69 49.42
N VAL A 167 39.64 21.50 50.07
CA VAL A 167 40.17 21.10 51.43
C VAL A 167 39.27 20.84 52.69
N ALA A 168 39.42 19.60 53.26
CA ALA A 168 39.37 19.08 54.67
C ALA A 168 38.07 19.22 55.54
N THR A 169 37.70 18.38 56.52
CA THR A 169 38.21 17.20 57.27
C THR A 169 37.07 16.64 58.16
N ALA A 170 37.28 15.44 58.71
CA ALA A 170 36.76 14.89 59.99
C ALA A 170 35.53 13.96 59.97
N ALA A 171 35.68 12.88 60.73
CA ALA A 171 34.84 11.69 60.81
C ALA A 171 33.80 11.74 61.95
N VAL A 172 32.67 11.06 61.77
CA VAL A 172 31.77 10.56 62.84
C VAL A 172 31.20 9.19 62.39
N PRO A 173 31.12 8.14 63.25
CA PRO A 173 30.67 6.81 62.83
C PRO A 173 29.19 6.49 63.10
N GLN A 174 28.59 5.73 62.15
CA GLN A 174 27.52 4.71 62.28
C GLN A 174 26.05 5.24 62.41
N PRO A 175 25.01 4.57 61.83
CA PRO A 175 24.75 3.13 62.00
C PRO A 175 24.58 2.31 60.72
N VAL A 176 24.97 1.04 60.84
CA VAL A 176 24.77 -0.07 59.90
C VAL A 176 23.31 -0.17 59.46
N LEU A 177 23.03 0.19 58.20
CA LEU A 177 21.88 -0.31 57.46
C LEU A 177 22.35 -1.54 56.67
N THR A 178 21.62 -2.63 56.82
CA THR A 178 21.93 -3.94 56.26
C THR A 178 22.21 -3.86 54.75
N SER A 179 23.43 -4.23 54.37
CA SER A 179 24.01 -4.18 53.02
C SER A 179 23.24 -4.93 51.92
N ALA A 180 22.22 -5.71 52.32
CA ALA A 180 21.34 -6.41 51.39
C ALA A 180 20.25 -5.51 50.76
N GLU A 181 19.83 -4.44 51.44
CA GLU A 181 18.70 -3.61 50.99
C GLU A 181 19.12 -2.47 50.05
N SER A 182 20.30 -1.88 50.23
CA SER A 182 20.84 -0.90 49.27
C SER A 182 21.26 -1.59 47.97
N ALA A 183 21.92 -2.75 48.05
CA ALA A 183 22.30 -3.55 46.89
C ALA A 183 21.09 -4.06 46.10
N LYS A 184 19.96 -4.33 46.77
CA LYS A 184 18.68 -4.65 46.11
C LYS A 184 18.11 -3.43 45.37
N ARG A 185 18.08 -2.26 46.02
CA ARG A 185 17.62 -1.01 45.40
C ARG A 185 18.47 -0.61 44.20
N ASP A 186 19.79 -0.72 44.31
CA ASP A 186 20.72 -0.40 43.22
C ASP A 186 20.56 -1.37 42.04
N ARG A 187 20.39 -2.67 42.30
CA ARG A 187 20.08 -3.66 41.24
C ARG A 187 18.74 -3.40 40.58
N GLU A 188 17.73 -3.05 41.35
CA GLU A 188 16.38 -2.78 40.82
C GLU A 188 16.36 -1.49 39.99
N GLN A 189 17.09 -0.47 40.41
CA GLN A 189 17.26 0.78 39.68
C GLN A 189 18.09 0.59 38.41
N THR A 190 19.13 -0.24 38.46
CA THR A 190 19.93 -0.63 37.28
C THR A 190 19.10 -1.45 36.30
N LYS A 191 18.27 -2.38 36.79
CA LYS A 191 17.34 -3.18 35.97
C LYS A 191 16.31 -2.29 35.28
N LYS A 192 15.72 -1.31 35.99
CA LYS A 192 14.79 -0.34 35.41
C LYS A 192 15.44 0.52 34.33
N ARG A 193 16.66 1.02 34.56
CA ARG A 193 17.42 1.76 33.54
C ARG A 193 17.76 0.91 32.32
N LEU A 194 18.09 -0.36 32.54
CA LEU A 194 18.38 -1.30 31.46
C LEU A 194 17.11 -1.64 30.66
N GLU A 195 15.97 -1.82 31.33
CA GLU A 195 14.66 -1.97 30.68
C GLU A 195 14.24 -0.71 29.91
N GLU A 196 14.51 0.49 30.45
CA GLU A 196 14.30 1.75 29.74
C GLU A 196 15.20 1.90 28.52
N LEU A 197 16.47 1.46 28.60
CA LEU A 197 17.38 1.42 27.46
C LEU A 197 16.91 0.42 26.39
N TYR A 198 16.47 -0.78 26.78
CA TYR A 198 15.90 -1.74 25.83
C TYR A 198 14.64 -1.19 25.17
N LYS A 199 13.78 -0.51 25.93
CA LYS A 199 12.59 0.14 25.41
C LYS A 199 12.93 1.31 24.49
N GLN A 200 13.94 2.11 24.82
CA GLN A 200 14.44 3.17 23.95
C GLN A 200 15.07 2.61 22.67
N MET A 201 15.74 1.44 22.72
CA MET A 201 16.27 0.77 21.53
C MET A 201 15.15 0.24 20.63
N ASP A 202 14.08 -0.35 21.20
CA ASP A 202 12.86 -0.73 20.45
C ASP A 202 12.17 0.51 19.83
N GLU A 203 12.11 1.63 20.57
CA GLU A 203 11.53 2.89 20.07
C GLU A 203 12.44 3.61 19.05
N THR A 204 13.75 3.33 19.07
CA THR A 204 14.76 3.86 18.14
C THR A 204 15.13 2.84 17.06
N GLU A 205 14.34 1.79 16.85
CA GLU A 205 14.31 1.14 15.55
C GLU A 205 13.87 2.21 14.54
N GLN A 206 14.86 2.94 14.03
CA GLN A 206 14.79 3.65 12.77
C GLN A 206 14.06 2.68 11.87
N THR A 207 12.89 3.06 11.36
CA THR A 207 12.14 2.24 10.41
C THR A 207 13.07 2.02 9.22
N ILE A 208 13.85 0.94 9.26
CA ILE A 208 14.80 0.58 8.22
C ILE A 208 13.91 0.32 7.03
N VAL A 209 13.97 1.22 6.06
CA VAL A 209 13.31 1.04 4.77
C VAL A 209 13.98 -0.19 4.16
N ARG A 210 13.29 -1.32 4.26
CA ARG A 210 13.75 -2.55 3.64
C ARG A 210 13.72 -2.32 2.13
N LEU A 211 14.80 -2.68 1.43
CA LEU A 211 14.79 -2.73 -0.02
C LEU A 211 13.59 -3.58 -0.47
N GLY A 212 12.62 -2.94 -1.13
CA GLY A 212 11.37 -3.57 -1.56
C GLY A 212 10.08 -3.02 -0.92
N ASP A 213 10.15 -2.11 0.05
CA ASP A 213 8.94 -1.52 0.62
C ASP A 213 8.20 -0.62 -0.42
N ALA A 214 6.88 -0.77 -0.55
CA ALA A 214 6.06 0.10 -1.40
C ALA A 214 6.09 1.58 -0.96
N SER A 215 6.53 1.88 0.27
CA SER A 215 6.66 3.26 0.78
C SER A 215 7.67 4.14 0.03
N ILE A 216 8.57 3.57 -0.78
CA ILE A 216 9.53 4.31 -1.62
C ILE A 216 9.00 4.62 -3.03
N ALA A 217 7.76 4.23 -3.35
CA ALA A 217 7.23 4.37 -4.71
C ALA A 217 7.03 5.83 -5.17
N ALA A 218 6.82 6.77 -4.23
CA ALA A 218 6.53 8.18 -4.54
C ALA A 218 7.58 9.14 -3.95
N PRO A 219 7.96 10.22 -4.67
CA PRO A 219 8.82 11.27 -4.14
C PRO A 219 8.16 12.08 -3.00
N PHE A 220 6.83 12.04 -2.91
CA PHE A 220 6.04 12.63 -1.84
C PHE A 220 5.26 11.52 -1.11
N THR A 221 5.88 10.91 -0.09
CA THR A 221 5.24 9.87 0.72
C THR A 221 4.74 10.46 2.04
N SER A 222 3.42 10.49 2.23
CA SER A 222 2.82 10.71 3.55
C SER A 222 2.70 9.38 4.28
N ARG A 223 3.21 9.31 5.52
CA ARG A 223 3.11 8.13 6.39
C ARG A 223 2.14 8.43 7.53
N THR A 224 0.84 8.42 7.22
CA THR A 224 -0.24 8.52 8.21
C THR A 224 -0.88 7.14 8.40
N SER A 225 -1.14 6.78 9.64
CA SER A 225 -1.78 5.50 10.01
C SER A 225 -3.29 5.45 9.73
N THR A 226 -3.88 6.61 9.47
CA THR A 226 -5.27 6.76 9.10
C THR A 226 -5.37 7.72 7.92
N ILE A 227 -6.24 7.40 6.97
CA ILE A 227 -6.68 8.32 5.92
C ILE A 227 -8.06 8.78 6.35
N GLN A 228 -8.20 10.02 6.82
CA GLN A 228 -9.52 10.63 6.98
C GLN A 228 -10.09 10.89 5.58
N CYS A 229 -10.78 9.90 5.02
CA CYS A 229 -11.55 10.07 3.79
C CYS A 229 -12.83 10.87 4.12
N GLY A 230 -12.70 12.20 4.14
CA GLY A 230 -13.85 13.09 4.29
C GLY A 230 -14.67 13.12 3.01
N MET A 231 -15.67 12.25 2.88
CA MET A 231 -16.60 12.23 1.75
C MET A 231 -17.49 13.50 1.66
N LEU A 232 -17.44 14.40 2.67
CA LEU A 232 -18.27 15.61 2.72
C LEU A 232 -17.53 16.95 2.50
N SER A 233 -16.20 17.04 2.65
CA SER A 233 -15.51 18.35 2.58
C SER A 233 -15.03 18.74 1.18
N PHE A 234 -14.98 17.81 0.23
CA PHE A 234 -14.55 18.13 -1.14
C PHE A 234 -15.61 18.89 -1.94
N VAL A 235 -16.89 18.78 -1.58
CA VAL A 235 -17.99 19.47 -2.28
C VAL A 235 -18.12 20.94 -1.84
N TYR A 236 -17.71 21.30 -0.63
CA TYR A 236 -17.81 22.69 -0.15
C TYR A 236 -16.67 23.60 -0.62
N SER A 237 -15.46 23.07 -0.82
CA SER A 237 -14.30 23.88 -1.25
C SER A 237 -14.35 24.31 -2.73
N LEU A 238 -15.15 23.63 -3.55
CA LEU A 238 -15.31 23.97 -4.98
C LEU A 238 -16.41 25.01 -5.27
N LYS A 239 -17.28 25.32 -4.30
CA LYS A 239 -18.33 26.34 -4.45
C LYS A 239 -17.91 27.76 -4.08
N GLU A 240 -16.76 27.93 -3.43
CA GLU A 240 -16.24 29.27 -3.06
C GLU A 240 -15.13 29.77 -4.00
N LYS A 241 -14.81 29.04 -5.07
CA LYS A 241 -13.78 29.42 -6.05
C LYS A 241 -14.23 29.45 -7.51
N PHE A 242 -15.54 29.38 -7.77
CA PHE A 242 -16.13 29.67 -9.08
C PHE A 242 -17.44 30.43 -8.94
#